data_AF-A0A9D2QFL1-F1
#
_entry.id   AF-A0A9D2QFL1-F1
#
_cell.length_a   1.000
_cell.length_b   1.000
_cell.length_c   1.000
_cell.angle_alpha   90.00
_cell.angle_beta   90.00
_cell.angle_gamma   90.00
#
_symmetry.space_group_name_H-M   'P 1'
#
loop_
_entity.id
_entity.type
_entity.pdbx_description
1 polymer ?
#
loop_
_entity_poly.entity_id
_entity_poly.type
_entity_poly.pdbx_seq_one_letter_code
_entity_poly.pdbx_strand_id
1 'polypeptide(L)'
;MTATWILGVLTVLVAGWTIWRIIREPRNSRNGLLIIATLFLVWLTALASELQGYPEDRSPSLVIGSALLIGVLSIIAAGVYLLINGAVVIRREGFSAATLVPTVFGVGLLGTIASL
;
A
#
# COMPACT_ATOMS: atom_id res chain seq x y z
N MET A 1 -14.27 -10.63 -19.01
CA MET A 1 -12.93 -11.26 -19.11
C MET A 1 -11.83 -10.28 -19.48
N THR A 2 -11.94 -9.49 -20.55
CA THR A 2 -10.85 -8.60 -21.03
C THR A 2 -10.41 -7.53 -20.01
N ALA A 3 -11.34 -6.88 -19.31
CA ALA A 3 -11.02 -5.80 -18.36
C ALA A 3 -10.15 -6.26 -17.17
N THR A 4 -10.42 -7.44 -16.61
CA THR A 4 -9.64 -7.99 -15.47
C THR A 4 -8.21 -8.32 -15.87
N TRP A 5 -8.01 -8.87 -17.06
CA TRP A 5 -6.67 -9.14 -17.58
C TRP A 5 -5.88 -7.85 -17.81
N ILE A 6 -6.52 -6.81 -18.36
CA ILE A 6 -5.89 -5.50 -18.55
C ILE A 6 -5.48 -4.90 -17.21
N LEU A 7 -6.39 -4.90 -16.22
CA LEU A 7 -6.11 -4.39 -14.87
C LEU A 7 -5.02 -5.21 -14.15
N GLY A 8 -5.06 -6.54 -14.29
CA GLY A 8 -4.06 -7.43 -13.72
C GLY A 8 -2.66 -7.19 -14.28
N VAL A 9 -2.52 -7.08 -15.60
CA VAL A 9 -1.23 -6.74 -16.24
C VAL A 9 -0.75 -5.37 -15.77
N LEU A 10 -1.62 -4.36 -15.75
CA LEU A 10 -1.26 -3.02 -15.29
C LEU A 10 -0.78 -3.04 -13.83
N THR A 11 -1.47 -3.80 -12.97
CA THR A 11 -1.12 -3.95 -11.55
C THR A 11 0.25 -4.56 -11.38
N VAL A 12 0.57 -5.64 -12.11
CA VAL A 12 1.89 -6.29 -12.05
C VAL A 12 2.98 -5.34 -12.52
N LEU A 13 2.75 -4.61 -13.62
CA LEU A 13 3.72 -3.65 -14.14
C LEU A 13 3.98 -2.50 -13.15
N VAL A 14 2.92 -1.92 -12.58
CA VAL A 14 3.03 -0.82 -11.61
C VAL A 14 3.65 -1.30 -10.29
N ALA A 15 3.32 -2.50 -9.82
CA ALA A 15 3.93 -3.10 -8.63
C ALA A 15 5.43 -3.34 -8.83
N GLY A 16 5.82 -3.93 -9.97
CA GLY A 16 7.22 -4.16 -10.32
C GLY A 16 8.00 -2.85 -10.43
N TRP A 17 7.43 -1.84 -11.08
CA TRP A 17 8.06 -0.51 -11.17
C TRP A 17 8.19 0.18 -9.82
N THR A 18 7.17 0.06 -8.96
CA THR A 18 7.18 0.62 -7.60
C THR A 18 8.28 -0.02 -6.76
N ILE A 19 8.39 -1.35 -6.76
CA ILE A 19 9.46 -2.08 -6.05
C ILE A 19 10.83 -1.66 -6.58
N TRP A 20 11.02 -1.69 -7.90
CA TRP A 20 12.28 -1.29 -8.52
C TRP A 20 12.69 0.13 -8.16
N ARG A 21 11.73 1.05 -8.13
CA ARG A 21 11.98 2.46 -7.79
C ARG A 21 12.27 2.64 -6.30
N ILE A 22 11.58 1.94 -5.41
CA ILE A 22 11.87 1.97 -3.97
C ILE A 22 13.31 1.50 -3.70
N ILE A 23 13.75 0.47 -4.41
CA ILE A 23 15.12 -0.07 -4.27
C ILE A 23 16.16 0.93 -4.82
N ARG A 24 15.90 1.56 -5.97
CA ARG A 24 16.84 2.52 -6.58
C ARG A 24 16.86 3.89 -5.92
N GLU A 25 15.72 4.42 -5.53
CA GLU A 25 15.52 5.77 -5.02
C GLU A 25 14.75 5.78 -3.69
N PRO A 26 15.30 5.20 -2.60
CA PRO A 26 14.55 5.00 -1.36
C PRO A 26 14.02 6.30 -0.71
N ARG A 27 14.69 7.45 -0.94
CA ARG A 27 14.34 8.75 -0.34
C ARG A 27 13.31 9.56 -1.13
N ASN A 28 12.82 9.05 -2.27
CA ASN A 28 11.86 9.80 -3.07
C ASN A 28 10.48 9.76 -2.40
N SER A 29 9.96 10.92 -1.99
CA SER A 29 8.61 11.03 -1.39
C SER A 29 7.51 10.51 -2.31
N ARG A 30 7.76 10.44 -3.63
CA ARG A 30 6.86 9.83 -4.61
C ARG A 30 6.68 8.33 -4.41
N ASN A 31 7.57 7.64 -3.69
CA ASN A 31 7.43 6.21 -3.40
C ASN A 31 6.18 5.91 -2.57
N GLY A 32 5.82 6.78 -1.62
CA GLY A 32 4.57 6.63 -0.87
C GLY A 32 3.34 6.70 -1.77
N LEU A 33 3.31 7.66 -2.71
CA LEU A 33 2.24 7.78 -3.71
C LEU A 33 2.16 6.56 -4.63
N LEU A 34 3.31 5.99 -5.00
CA LEU A 34 3.36 4.79 -5.84
C LEU A 34 2.86 3.54 -5.13
N ILE A 35 3.17 3.40 -3.83
CA ILE A 35 2.61 2.31 -3.02
C ILE A 35 1.08 2.44 -2.96
N ILE A 36 0.55 3.64 -2.71
CA ILE A 36 -0.89 3.89 -2.68
C ILE A 36 -1.53 3.57 -4.04
N ALA A 37 -0.94 4.05 -5.14
CA ALA A 37 -1.43 3.77 -6.49
C ALA A 37 -1.40 2.27 -6.83
N THR A 38 -0.36 1.56 -6.38
CA THR A 38 -0.24 0.11 -6.55
C THR A 38 -1.34 -0.62 -5.78
N LEU A 39 -1.56 -0.28 -4.51
CA LEU A 39 -2.60 -0.89 -3.69
C LEU A 39 -4.01 -0.62 -4.23
N PHE A 40 -4.24 0.59 -4.75
CA PHE A 40 -5.48 0.93 -5.42
C PHE A 40 -5.70 0.09 -6.70
N LEU A 41 -4.65 -0.16 -7.48
CA LEU A 41 -4.74 -1.04 -8.65
C LEU A 41 -4.97 -2.50 -8.29
N VAL A 42 -4.35 -2.98 -7.21
CA VAL A 42 -4.65 -4.30 -6.63
C VAL A 42 -6.13 -4.39 -6.26
N TRP A 43 -6.70 -3.35 -5.66
CA TRP A 43 -8.14 -3.30 -5.35
C TRP A 43 -9.01 -3.43 -6.58
N LEU A 44 -8.76 -2.59 -7.59
CA LEU A 44 -9.54 -2.58 -8.83
C LEU A 44 -9.46 -3.93 -9.54
N THR A 45 -8.29 -4.57 -9.53
CA THR A 45 -8.11 -5.91 -10.12
C THR A 45 -8.88 -6.97 -9.36
N ALA A 46 -8.84 -6.96 -8.03
CA ALA A 46 -9.60 -7.88 -7.19
C ALA A 46 -11.11 -7.71 -7.42
N LEU A 47 -11.59 -6.46 -7.40
CA LEU A 47 -12.98 -6.10 -7.65
C LEU A 47 -13.45 -6.54 -9.05
N ALA A 48 -12.64 -6.30 -10.08
CA ALA A 48 -12.94 -6.74 -11.45
C ALA A 48 -12.91 -8.27 -11.62
N SER A 49 -12.15 -9.00 -10.79
CA SER A 49 -12.10 -10.46 -10.80
C SER A 49 -13.36 -11.06 -10.16
N GLU A 50 -13.76 -10.51 -9.02
CA GLU A 50 -14.96 -10.93 -8.26
C GLU A 50 -16.26 -10.69 -9.03
N LEU A 51 -16.39 -9.52 -9.69
CA LEU A 51 -17.55 -9.18 -10.50
C LEU A 51 -17.75 -10.09 -11.73
N GLN A 52 -16.74 -10.87 -12.13
CA GLN A 52 -16.88 -11.87 -13.20
C GLN A 52 -17.38 -13.23 -12.71
N GLY A 53 -17.31 -13.50 -11.40
CA GLY A 53 -17.57 -14.82 -10.82
C GLY A 53 -18.96 -15.03 -10.23
N TYR A 54 -19.73 -13.97 -9.94
CA TYR A 54 -20.98 -14.07 -9.18
C TYR A 54 -22.19 -13.40 -9.86
N PRO A 55 -23.35 -14.09 -9.96
CA PRO A 55 -24.60 -13.48 -10.39
C PRO A 55 -25.24 -12.63 -9.28
N GLU A 56 -25.49 -11.36 -9.64
CA GLU A 56 -26.49 -10.37 -9.17
C GLU A 56 -26.72 -10.05 -7.67
N ASP A 57 -26.37 -10.88 -6.68
CA ASP A 57 -27.01 -10.75 -5.34
C ASP A 57 -26.13 -10.36 -4.13
N ARG A 58 -24.91 -9.80 -4.31
CA ARG A 58 -24.05 -9.37 -3.17
C ARG A 58 -23.25 -8.07 -3.38
N SER A 59 -23.84 -7.07 -4.05
CA SER A 59 -23.10 -5.91 -4.55
C SER A 59 -22.49 -4.97 -3.47
N PRO A 60 -23.14 -4.60 -2.35
CA PRO A 60 -22.58 -3.56 -1.47
C PRO A 60 -21.53 -4.07 -0.47
N SER A 61 -21.77 -5.23 0.16
CA SER A 61 -20.92 -5.74 1.25
C SER A 61 -19.54 -6.17 0.75
N LEU A 62 -19.44 -6.67 -0.48
CA LEU A 62 -18.17 -7.06 -1.11
C LEU A 62 -17.30 -5.85 -1.48
N VAL A 63 -17.92 -4.80 -2.02
CA VAL A 63 -17.23 -3.54 -2.33
C VAL A 63 -16.72 -2.89 -1.03
N ILE A 64 -17.57 -2.84 0.00
CA ILE A 64 -17.21 -2.27 1.30
C ILE A 64 -16.12 -3.11 1.99
N GLY A 65 -16.26 -4.44 1.99
CA GLY A 65 -15.29 -5.35 2.60
C GLY A 65 -13.92 -5.30 1.94
N SER A 66 -13.87 -5.30 0.60
CA SER A 66 -12.61 -5.17 -0.14
C SER A 66 -11.97 -3.78 0.00
N ALA A 67 -12.77 -2.72 0.04
CA ALA A 67 -12.29 -1.36 0.29
C ALA A 67 -11.72 -1.22 1.71
N LEU A 68 -12.38 -1.77 2.72
CA LEU A 68 -11.89 -1.81 4.10
C LEU A 68 -10.59 -2.59 4.21
N LEU A 69 -10.52 -3.78 3.60
CA LEU A 69 -9.30 -4.59 3.58
C LEU A 69 -8.13 -3.80 2.99
N ILE A 70 -8.35 -3.07 1.89
CA ILE A 70 -7.28 -2.31 1.24
C ILE A 70 -6.96 -1.01 1.97
N GLY A 71 -7.94 -0.39 2.63
CA GLY A 71 -7.69 0.66 3.60
C GLY A 71 -6.73 0.18 4.68
N VAL A 72 -7.00 -0.97 5.31
CA VAL A 72 -6.13 -1.58 6.32
C VAL A 72 -4.75 -1.88 5.75
N LEU A 73 -4.66 -2.55 4.59
CA LEU A 73 -3.37 -2.84 3.94
C LEU A 73 -2.57 -1.59 3.60
N SER A 74 -3.25 -0.50 3.21
CA SER A 74 -2.61 0.79 2.91
C SER A 74 -2.06 1.46 4.16
N ILE A 75 -2.78 1.41 5.28
CA ILE A 75 -2.30 1.90 6.57
C ILE A 75 -1.11 1.05 7.03
N ILE A 76 -1.16 -0.28 6.91
CA ILE A 76 -0.01 -1.16 7.20
C ILE A 76 1.20 -0.78 6.32
N ALA A 77 1.01 -0.65 5.01
CA ALA A 77 2.08 -0.32 4.08
C ALA A 77 2.70 1.05 4.39
N ALA A 78 1.87 2.05 4.74
CA ALA A 78 2.34 3.36 5.16
C ALA A 78 3.17 3.27 6.46
N GLY A 79 2.69 2.52 7.45
CA GLY A 79 3.40 2.29 8.70
C GLY A 79 4.77 1.64 8.49
N VAL A 80 4.83 0.56 7.70
CA VAL A 80 6.08 -0.11 7.34
C VAL A 80 7.02 0.83 6.57
N TYR A 81 6.51 1.61 5.61
CA TYR A 81 7.31 2.57 4.86
C TYR A 81 7.92 3.64 5.77
N LEU A 82 7.15 4.15 6.73
CA LEU A 82 7.62 5.12 7.72
C LEU A 82 8.75 4.54 8.61
N LEU A 83 8.63 3.27 9.03
CA LEU A 83 9.69 2.58 9.77
C LEU A 83 10.97 2.41 8.94
N ILE A 84 10.84 1.97 7.69
CA ILE A 84 11.97 1.84 6.76
C ILE A 84 12.64 3.21 6.55
N ASN A 85 11.84 4.25 6.33
CA ASN A 85 12.34 5.61 6.14
C ASN A 85 13.07 6.12 7.39
N GLY A 86 12.50 5.91 8.58
CA GLY A 86 13.15 6.24 9.86
C GLY A 86 14.51 5.54 10.02
N ALA A 87 14.58 4.24 9.73
CA ALA A 87 15.83 3.48 9.77
C ALA A 87 16.87 4.00 8.77
N VAL A 88 16.45 4.38 7.55
CA VAL A 88 17.32 4.98 6.53
C VAL A 88 17.85 6.34 6.97
N VAL A 89 17.00 7.20 7.56
CA VAL A 89 17.38 8.53 8.04
C VAL A 89 18.38 8.41 9.20
N ILE A 90 18.09 7.57 10.20
CA ILE A 90 19.01 7.35 11.35
C ILE A 90 20.39 6.86 10.89
N ARG A 91 20.44 5.93 9.93
CA ARG A 91 21.71 5.41 9.40
C ARG A 91 22.56 6.46 8.69
N ARG A 92 21.95 7.52 8.15
CA ARG A 92 22.65 8.51 7.32
C ARG A 92 22.91 9.84 8.03
N GLU A 93 21.96 10.30 8.82
CA GLU A 93 21.99 11.61 9.49
C GLU A 93 22.34 11.51 10.98
N GLY A 94 22.42 10.28 11.51
CA GLY A 94 22.68 10.02 12.91
C GLY A 94 21.41 10.09 13.76
N PHE A 95 21.60 9.90 15.06
CA PHE A 95 20.51 9.83 16.02
C PHE A 95 20.15 11.23 16.51
N SER A 96 18.96 11.73 16.14
CA SER A 96 18.40 12.98 16.65
C SER A 96 16.90 12.83 16.87
N ALA A 97 16.30 13.68 17.70
CA ALA A 97 14.85 13.65 17.93
C ALA A 97 14.05 13.82 16.62
N ALA A 98 14.58 14.59 15.67
CA ALA A 98 13.95 14.80 14.37
C ALA A 98 14.01 13.55 13.47
N THR A 99 15.08 12.73 13.57
CA THR A 99 15.22 11.52 12.75
C THR A 99 14.36 10.36 13.23
N LEU A 100 13.87 10.43 14.47
CA LEU A 100 12.94 9.45 15.06
C LEU A 100 11.48 9.67 14.64
N VAL A 101 11.12 10.85 14.14
CA VAL A 101 9.73 11.22 13.79
C VAL A 101 9.07 10.16 12.90
N PRO A 102 9.64 9.74 11.75
CA PRO A 102 9.01 8.73 10.90
C PRO A 102 8.80 7.42 11.64
N THR A 103 9.78 6.99 12.45
CA THR A 103 9.70 5.74 13.22
C THR A 103 8.58 5.79 14.25
N VAL A 104 8.44 6.89 15.00
CA VAL A 104 7.38 7.07 16.00
C VAL A 104 6.00 7.02 15.36
N PHE A 105 5.79 7.72 14.24
CA PHE A 105 4.53 7.67 13.50
C PHE A 105 4.27 6.28 12.91
N GLY A 106 5.31 5.61 12.39
CA GLY A 106 5.19 4.25 11.86
C GLY A 106 4.77 3.24 12.94
N VAL A 107 5.41 3.27 14.12
CA VAL A 107 5.04 2.43 15.27
C VAL A 107 3.62 2.75 15.74
N GLY A 108 3.29 4.04 15.92
CA GLY A 108 1.96 4.44 16.38
C GLY A 108 0.86 3.97 15.43
N LEU A 109 1.08 4.09 14.13
CA LEU A 109 0.12 3.75 13.09
C LEU A 109 -0.03 2.24 12.89
N LEU A 110 1.01 1.44 13.11
CA LEU A 110 0.89 -0.03 13.16
C LEU A 110 0.28 -0.50 14.48
N GLY A 111 0.59 0.18 15.59
CA GLY A 111 0.04 -0.12 16.92
C GLY A 111 -1.47 0.08 16.99
N THR A 112 -1.99 1.14 16.35
CA THR A 112 -3.44 1.36 16.27
C THR A 112 -4.16 0.26 15.49
N ILE A 113 -3.55 -0.26 14.43
CA ILE A 113 -4.11 -1.43 13.71
C ILE A 113 -4.08 -2.67 14.59
N ALA A 114 -2.98 -2.95 15.28
CA ALA A 114 -2.86 -4.12 16.14
C ALA A 114 -3.84 -4.10 17.33
N SER A 115 -4.37 -2.92 17.68
CA SER A 115 -5.36 -2.73 18.74
C SER A 115 -6.83 -2.74 18.26
N LEU A 116 -7.08 -2.81 16.95
CA LEU A 116 -8.43 -2.98 16.37
C LEU A 116 -8.88 -4.43 16.48
#